data_AF-A0A9W8J742-F1
#
_entry.id   AF-A0A9W8J742-F1
#
_cell.length_a   1.000
_cell.length_b   1.000
_cell.length_c   1.000
_cell.angle_alpha   90.00
_cell.angle_beta   90.00
_cell.angle_gamma   90.00
#
_symmetry.space_group_name_H-M   'P 1'
#
loop_
_entity.id
_entity.type
_entity.pdbx_description
1 polymer ?
#
loop_
_entity_poly.entity_id
_entity_poly.type
_entity_poly.pdbx_seq_one_letter_code
_entity_poly.pdbx_strand_id
1 'polypeptide(L)'
;MAQLDQIKSQYGMHEALALRAPKSANVCLDGGALCSDYEGYALLKPCHKDVSLKPAMRNKIVVAPATWFNTNAQTILKFFHEDSIEIFGQLCQTFSEAGETIVAAGVVSYVQYELLVDRNAVYWNRPVDLQLTTCFGQLFQIFLIQLPAAPTFGISAPTAILLASIHKCDVELEDQDLDFHYYLNISHLDLVDITCIKALVGHIAWDGWWAIIDRSGKLSRGHFEDVDEEDTHED
;
A
#
# COMPACT_ATOMS: atom_id res chain seq x y z
N MET A 1 16.31 19.53 27.97
CA MET A 1 17.02 18.50 27.17
C MET A 1 17.96 17.60 27.98
N ALA A 2 17.79 17.43 29.31
CA ALA A 2 18.79 16.77 30.17
C ALA A 2 18.45 15.34 30.64
N GLN A 3 17.21 14.89 30.49
CA GLN A 3 16.76 13.61 31.07
C GLN A 3 17.22 12.37 30.27
N LEU A 4 17.40 12.50 28.96
CA LEU A 4 17.77 11.39 28.07
C LEU A 4 19.26 11.03 28.15
N ASP A 5 20.13 12.00 28.43
CA ASP A 5 21.57 11.77 28.50
C ASP A 5 22.00 11.14 29.83
N GLN A 6 21.27 11.42 30.91
CA GLN A 6 21.51 10.77 32.21
C GLN A 6 21.18 9.27 32.17
N ILE A 7 20.13 8.88 31.44
CA ILE A 7 19.74 7.46 31.27
C ILE A 7 20.79 6.71 30.42
N LYS A 8 21.34 7.35 29.38
CA LYS A 8 22.37 6.74 28.51
C LYS A 8 23.65 6.41 29.26
N SER A 9 24.10 7.31 30.14
CA SER A 9 25.35 7.12 30.91
C SER A 9 25.22 6.08 32.01
N GLN A 10 24.04 5.92 32.62
CA GLN A 10 23.88 5.10 33.82
C GLN A 10 23.76 3.60 33.52
N TYR A 11 23.33 3.23 32.31
CA TYR A 11 23.09 1.83 31.91
C TYR A 11 24.05 1.31 30.83
N GLY A 12 25.03 2.10 30.38
CA GLY A 12 25.97 1.68 29.32
C GLY A 12 25.27 1.39 27.98
N MET A 13 24.06 1.93 27.77
CA MET A 13 23.16 1.64 26.65
C MET A 13 23.44 2.54 25.43
N HIS A 14 24.72 2.84 25.16
CA HIS A 14 25.09 3.71 24.03
C HIS A 14 24.68 3.13 22.67
N GLU A 15 24.68 1.80 22.52
CA GLU A 15 24.23 1.14 21.29
C GLU A 15 22.71 0.99 21.19
N ALA A 16 22.00 0.81 22.30
CA ALA A 16 20.55 0.56 22.30
C ALA A 16 19.71 1.84 22.08
N LEU A 17 20.29 3.03 22.32
CA LEU A 17 19.62 4.33 22.19
C LEU A 17 20.25 5.23 21.12
N ALA A 18 21.17 4.71 20.31
CA ALA A 18 21.54 5.37 19.08
C ALA A 18 20.32 5.33 18.14
N LEU A 19 19.78 6.49 17.76
CA LEU A 19 18.83 6.64 16.64
C LEU A 19 19.53 6.33 15.31
N ARG A 20 20.13 5.14 15.20
CA ARG A 20 20.50 4.55 13.92
C ARG A 20 19.24 3.85 13.43
N ALA A 21 18.82 4.16 12.20
CA ALA A 21 17.86 3.33 11.49
C ALA A 21 18.30 1.86 11.67
N PRO A 22 17.43 0.97 12.16
CA PRO A 22 17.83 -0.40 12.41
C PRO A 22 18.37 -0.99 11.11
N LYS A 23 19.61 -1.47 11.15
CA LYS A 23 20.19 -2.25 10.04
C LYS A 23 19.23 -3.39 9.73
N SER A 24 18.68 -3.35 8.52
CA SER A 24 17.80 -4.28 7.81
C SER A 24 17.85 -5.76 8.25
N ALA A 25 17.30 -6.09 9.41
CA ALA A 25 17.02 -7.47 9.81
C ALA A 25 15.59 -7.91 9.43
N ASN A 26 14.69 -6.94 9.22
CA ASN A 26 13.26 -7.17 8.96
C ASN A 26 12.83 -6.98 7.51
N VAL A 27 13.73 -6.48 6.65
CA VAL A 27 13.46 -6.36 5.21
C VAL A 27 13.75 -7.70 4.56
N CYS A 28 12.72 -8.34 4.01
CA CYS A 28 12.90 -9.55 3.23
C CYS A 28 13.30 -9.14 1.82
N LEU A 29 14.60 -9.00 1.57
CA LEU A 29 15.16 -9.01 0.21
C LEU A 29 15.36 -10.44 -0.32
N ASP A 30 15.03 -11.46 0.48
CA ASP A 30 15.24 -12.89 0.16
C ASP A 30 14.17 -13.49 -0.78
N GLY A 31 13.40 -12.65 -1.46
CA GLY A 31 12.41 -13.03 -2.47
C GLY A 31 12.83 -12.64 -3.88
N GLY A 32 14.11 -12.83 -4.23
CA GLY A 32 14.70 -12.26 -5.45
C GLY A 32 14.78 -10.73 -5.36
N ALA A 33 15.73 -10.12 -6.06
CA ALA A 33 15.65 -8.68 -6.25
C ALA A 33 14.27 -8.37 -6.83
N LEU A 34 13.46 -7.58 -6.14
CA LEU A 34 12.28 -6.99 -6.73
C LEU A 34 12.74 -6.37 -8.07
N CYS A 35 11.99 -6.65 -9.14
CA CYS A 35 12.29 -6.09 -10.47
C CYS A 35 12.49 -4.56 -10.34
N SER A 36 13.22 -3.94 -11.27
CA SER A 36 13.36 -2.46 -11.32
C SER A 36 12.02 -1.73 -11.22
N ASP A 37 10.93 -2.39 -11.63
CA ASP A 37 9.58 -1.86 -11.62
C ASP A 37 9.02 -1.61 -10.20
N TYR A 38 9.62 -2.23 -9.17
CA TYR A 38 9.28 -2.03 -7.76
C TYR A 38 10.45 -1.46 -6.96
N GLU A 39 11.35 -0.72 -7.61
CA GLU A 39 12.30 0.13 -6.89
C GLU A 39 11.54 0.97 -5.85
N GLY A 40 12.11 1.21 -4.67
CA GLY A 40 11.46 1.98 -3.62
C GLY A 40 10.37 1.26 -2.81
N TYR A 41 10.10 -0.02 -3.09
CA TYR A 41 9.23 -0.88 -2.26
C TYR A 41 10.05 -1.95 -1.52
N ALA A 42 9.75 -2.16 -0.25
CA ALA A 42 10.44 -3.13 0.60
C ALA A 42 9.43 -3.97 1.39
N LEU A 43 9.42 -5.28 1.18
CA LEU A 43 8.55 -6.19 1.91
C LEU A 43 9.12 -6.50 3.30
N LEU A 44 8.25 -6.49 4.31
CA LEU A 44 8.64 -6.72 5.71
C LEU A 44 8.05 -8.02 6.25
N LYS A 45 8.81 -8.68 7.13
CA LYS A 45 8.32 -9.89 7.85
C LYS A 45 7.19 -9.51 8.82
N PRO A 46 6.20 -10.40 9.06
CA PRO A 46 6.16 -11.80 8.68
C PRO A 46 5.73 -12.07 7.23
N CYS A 47 6.38 -13.05 6.61
CA CYS A 47 5.98 -13.67 5.35
C CYS A 47 5.35 -15.04 5.64
N HIS A 48 4.21 -15.33 5.02
CA HIS A 48 3.56 -16.62 5.09
C HIS A 48 3.62 -17.30 3.72
N LYS A 49 4.31 -18.45 3.65
CA LYS A 49 4.43 -19.27 2.42
C LYS A 49 3.36 -20.35 2.29
N ASP A 50 2.77 -20.78 3.42
CA ASP A 50 1.86 -21.94 3.47
C ASP A 50 0.38 -21.54 3.63
N VAL A 51 -0.03 -20.40 3.07
CA VAL A 51 -1.44 -19.99 3.15
C VAL A 51 -2.22 -20.62 2.00
N SER A 52 -3.08 -21.58 2.32
CA SER A 52 -4.05 -22.10 1.35
C SER A 52 -4.95 -20.96 0.86
N LEU A 53 -4.77 -20.55 -0.39
CA LEU A 53 -5.57 -19.50 -1.00
C LEU A 53 -6.98 -20.01 -1.23
N LYS A 54 -7.97 -19.21 -0.81
CA LYS A 54 -9.37 -19.48 -1.16
C LYS A 54 -9.52 -19.50 -2.70
N PRO A 55 -10.32 -20.39 -3.29
CA PRO A 55 -10.48 -20.51 -4.74
C PRO A 55 -10.85 -19.19 -5.44
N ALA A 56 -11.66 -18.35 -4.79
CA ALA A 56 -12.04 -17.04 -5.32
C ALA A 56 -10.85 -16.08 -5.44
N MET A 57 -9.93 -16.09 -4.46
CA MET A 57 -8.72 -15.28 -4.48
C MET A 57 -7.77 -15.77 -5.56
N ARG A 58 -7.59 -17.09 -5.66
CA ARG A 58 -6.78 -17.72 -6.71
C ARG A 58 -7.22 -17.29 -8.11
N ASN A 59 -8.53 -17.29 -8.37
CA ASN A 59 -9.06 -16.83 -9.65
C ASN A 59 -8.75 -15.35 -9.91
N LYS A 60 -8.89 -14.47 -8.90
CA LYS A 60 -8.54 -13.05 -9.04
C LYS A 60 -7.06 -12.86 -9.35
N ILE A 61 -6.19 -13.58 -8.64
CA ILE A 61 -4.74 -13.53 -8.84
C ILE A 61 -4.34 -13.99 -10.24
N VAL A 62 -5.05 -14.94 -10.84
CA VAL A 62 -4.76 -15.38 -12.22
C VAL A 62 -5.33 -14.42 -13.27
N VAL A 63 -6.51 -13.85 -13.02
CA VAL A 63 -7.19 -12.93 -13.96
C VAL A 63 -6.48 -11.58 -14.06
N ALA A 64 -5.91 -11.07 -12.97
CA ALA A 64 -5.20 -9.78 -12.99
C ALA A 64 -4.00 -9.77 -13.97
N PRO A 65 -3.01 -10.69 -13.87
CA PRO A 65 -1.94 -10.80 -14.85
C PRO A 65 -2.44 -11.12 -16.26
N ALA A 66 -3.50 -11.91 -16.40
CA ALA A 66 -4.08 -12.20 -17.72
C ALA A 66 -4.53 -10.92 -18.44
N THR A 67 -5.11 -9.98 -17.67
CA THR A 67 -5.51 -8.66 -18.19
C THR A 67 -4.29 -7.82 -18.54
N TRP A 68 -3.27 -7.79 -17.69
CA TRP A 68 -2.06 -6.99 -17.90
C TRP A 68 -1.20 -7.46 -19.07
N PHE A 69 -1.02 -8.78 -19.21
CA PHE A 69 -0.29 -9.37 -20.34
C PHE A 69 -1.16 -9.57 -21.59
N ASN A 70 -2.41 -9.06 -21.58
CA ASN A 70 -3.38 -9.20 -22.66
C ASN A 70 -3.49 -10.64 -23.19
N THR A 71 -3.65 -11.59 -22.27
CA THR A 71 -3.68 -13.04 -22.53
C THR A 71 -4.84 -13.71 -21.82
N ASN A 72 -5.03 -15.00 -22.07
CA ASN A 72 -6.08 -15.80 -21.43
C ASN A 72 -5.63 -16.27 -20.03
N ALA A 73 -6.53 -16.21 -19.04
CA ALA A 73 -6.32 -16.76 -17.70
C ALA A 73 -5.85 -18.23 -17.71
N GLN A 74 -6.30 -19.06 -18.65
CA GLN A 74 -5.83 -20.44 -18.80
C GLN A 74 -4.36 -20.53 -19.20
N THR A 75 -3.85 -19.54 -19.93
CA THR A 75 -2.43 -19.47 -20.28
C THR A 75 -1.61 -19.14 -19.04
N ILE A 76 -2.01 -18.13 -18.26
CA ILE A 76 -1.36 -17.76 -17.00
C ILE A 76 -1.38 -18.92 -16.00
N LEU A 77 -2.50 -19.63 -15.90
CA LEU A 77 -2.66 -20.76 -14.97
C LEU A 77 -1.61 -21.86 -15.15
N LYS A 78 -1.08 -22.06 -16.37
CA LYS A 78 -0.04 -23.06 -16.66
C LYS A 78 1.31 -22.71 -16.03
N PHE A 79 1.54 -21.43 -15.75
CA PHE A 79 2.76 -20.90 -15.16
C PHE A 79 2.57 -20.51 -13.69
N PHE A 80 1.35 -20.69 -13.17
CA PHE A 80 0.97 -20.28 -11.83
C PHE A 80 0.98 -21.49 -10.88
N HIS A 81 1.95 -21.51 -9.98
CA HIS A 81 2.07 -22.52 -8.92
C HIS A 81 1.75 -21.87 -7.57
N GLU A 82 0.97 -22.52 -6.70
CA GLU A 82 0.64 -21.93 -5.38
C GLU A 82 1.90 -21.72 -4.53
N ASP A 83 2.89 -22.58 -4.68
CA ASP A 83 4.22 -22.47 -4.04
C ASP A 83 5.03 -21.24 -4.50
N SER A 84 4.61 -20.57 -5.59
CA SER A 84 5.24 -19.34 -6.08
C SER A 84 4.71 -18.07 -5.42
N ILE A 85 3.78 -18.21 -4.47
CA ILE A 85 3.07 -17.09 -3.84
C ILE A 85 3.53 -16.96 -2.40
N GLU A 86 4.00 -15.76 -2.08
CA GLU A 86 4.35 -15.37 -0.73
C GLU A 86 3.40 -14.28 -0.26
N ILE A 87 2.78 -14.46 0.91
CA ILE A 87 1.87 -13.47 1.49
C ILE A 87 2.59 -12.64 2.52
N PHE A 88 2.52 -11.33 2.36
CA PHE A 88 3.12 -10.36 3.25
C PHE A 88 2.05 -9.55 3.97
N GLY A 89 2.33 -9.31 5.26
CA GLY A 89 1.50 -8.45 6.09
C GLY A 89 1.94 -6.99 6.08
N GLN A 90 3.10 -6.67 5.53
CA GLN A 90 3.70 -5.34 5.67
C GLN A 90 4.57 -5.00 4.45
N LEU A 91 4.57 -3.73 4.09
CA LEU A 91 5.31 -3.15 2.99
C LEU A 91 5.78 -1.76 3.39
N CYS A 92 7.04 -1.45 3.17
CA CYS A 92 7.59 -0.11 3.33
C CYS A 92 7.79 0.52 1.95
N GLN A 93 7.30 1.75 1.80
CA GLN A 93 7.60 2.63 0.66
C GLN A 93 8.77 3.55 1.06
N THR A 94 9.87 3.47 0.35
CA THR A 94 11.11 4.19 0.66
C THR A 94 11.32 5.45 -0.18
N PHE A 95 10.31 5.89 -0.93
CA PHE A 95 10.39 7.10 -1.77
C PHE A 95 10.15 8.41 -1.00
N SER A 96 9.52 8.34 0.17
CA SER A 96 9.35 9.49 1.06
C SER A 96 10.61 9.68 1.92
N GLU A 97 11.06 10.91 2.13
CA GLU A 97 12.23 11.23 2.99
C GLU A 97 12.11 10.63 4.41
N ALA A 98 10.88 10.37 4.88
CA ALA A 98 10.60 9.73 6.16
C ALA A 98 10.40 8.20 6.09
N GLY A 99 10.19 7.63 4.90
CA GLY A 99 9.82 6.22 4.68
C GLY A 99 8.45 5.87 5.25
N GLU A 100 7.43 5.72 4.41
CA GLU A 100 6.09 5.34 4.87
C GLU A 100 5.95 3.83 4.94
N THR A 101 5.64 3.28 6.12
CA THR A 101 5.39 1.84 6.28
C THR A 101 3.90 1.55 6.24
N ILE A 102 3.47 0.84 5.21
CA ILE A 102 2.12 0.35 4.97
C ILE A 102 1.96 -1.05 5.61
N VAL A 103 0.94 -1.22 6.45
CA VAL A 103 0.68 -2.48 7.17
C VAL A 103 -0.63 -3.09 6.68
N ALA A 104 -0.59 -4.25 6.04
CA ALA A 104 -1.75 -4.99 5.54
C ALA A 104 -2.30 -6.01 6.57
N ALA A 105 -1.46 -6.59 7.43
CA ALA A 105 -1.87 -7.65 8.36
C ALA A 105 -1.64 -7.28 9.83
N GLY A 106 -2.74 -7.23 10.59
CA GLY A 106 -2.75 -7.08 12.05
C GLY A 106 -3.00 -5.65 12.54
N VAL A 107 -2.60 -4.65 11.76
CA VAL A 107 -3.00 -3.25 11.95
C VAL A 107 -3.67 -2.83 10.66
N VAL A 108 -4.98 -2.57 10.73
CA VAL A 108 -5.77 -2.24 9.55
C VAL A 108 -5.29 -0.91 8.98
N SER A 109 -4.60 -0.93 7.84
CA SER A 109 -4.24 0.30 7.11
C SER A 109 -5.25 0.61 6.04
N TYR A 110 -5.54 1.90 5.88
CA TYR A 110 -6.31 2.43 4.79
C TYR A 110 -5.39 3.11 3.80
N VAL A 111 -5.67 2.93 2.52
CA VAL A 111 -4.85 3.42 1.43
C VAL A 111 -5.69 4.17 0.40
N GLN A 112 -5.08 5.19 -0.19
CA GLN A 112 -5.52 5.79 -1.43
C GLN A 112 -4.81 5.07 -2.58
N TYR A 113 -5.55 4.71 -3.62
CA TYR A 113 -5.01 4.05 -4.80
C TYR A 113 -5.71 4.54 -6.06
N GLU A 114 -5.03 4.46 -7.19
CA GLU A 114 -5.55 4.93 -8.47
C GLU A 114 -5.70 3.77 -9.46
N LEU A 115 -6.85 3.74 -10.15
CA LEU A 115 -7.16 2.76 -11.17
C LEU A 115 -7.65 3.40 -12.46
N LEU A 116 -7.35 2.76 -13.59
CA LEU A 116 -8.00 3.05 -14.85
C LEU A 116 -9.34 2.32 -14.90
N VAL A 117 -10.42 3.05 -14.71
CA VAL A 117 -11.79 2.53 -14.72
C VAL A 117 -12.44 2.84 -16.07
N ASP A 118 -13.01 1.82 -16.71
CA ASP A 118 -13.79 2.01 -17.93
C ASP A 118 -15.15 2.63 -17.60
N ARG A 119 -15.35 3.89 -18.00
CA ARG A 119 -16.63 4.60 -17.85
C ARG A 119 -17.77 3.93 -18.58
N ASN A 120 -17.45 3.18 -19.64
CA ASN A 120 -18.42 2.50 -20.47
C ASN A 120 -18.64 1.04 -20.05
N ALA A 121 -18.08 0.57 -18.94
CA ALA A 121 -18.17 -0.84 -18.49
C ALA A 121 -19.61 -1.36 -18.39
N VAL A 122 -20.58 -0.49 -18.09
CA VAL A 122 -22.01 -0.84 -17.96
C VAL A 122 -22.73 -0.88 -19.33
N TYR A 123 -22.20 -0.19 -20.35
CA TYR A 123 -22.85 -0.03 -21.65
C TYR A 123 -22.28 -1.01 -22.68
N TRP A 124 -23.06 -2.03 -23.02
CA TRP A 124 -22.65 -3.00 -24.04
C TRP A 124 -22.34 -2.35 -25.40
N ASN A 125 -21.29 -2.86 -26.05
CA ASN A 125 -20.79 -2.44 -27.37
C ASN A 125 -20.29 -0.99 -27.47
N ARG A 126 -20.10 -0.29 -26.35
CA ARG A 126 -19.38 0.98 -26.36
C ARG A 126 -17.87 0.72 -26.37
N PRO A 127 -17.08 1.61 -27.02
CA PRO A 127 -15.64 1.53 -26.92
C PRO A 127 -15.21 1.75 -25.47
N VAL A 128 -14.16 1.05 -25.06
CA VAL A 128 -13.52 1.21 -23.75
C VAL A 128 -13.05 2.66 -23.60
N ASP A 129 -13.49 3.32 -22.53
CA ASP A 129 -13.09 4.69 -22.18
C ASP A 129 -12.49 4.69 -20.77
N LEU A 130 -11.17 4.51 -20.71
CA LEU A 130 -10.43 4.40 -19.46
C LEU A 130 -10.20 5.78 -18.83
N GLN A 131 -10.70 5.96 -17.62
CA GLN A 131 -10.45 7.15 -16.80
C GLN A 131 -9.64 6.77 -15.55
N LEU A 132 -8.57 7.52 -15.29
CA LEU A 132 -7.88 7.47 -14.00
C LEU A 132 -8.83 7.95 -12.89
N THR A 133 -9.08 7.07 -11.93
CA THR A 133 -10.00 7.27 -10.81
C THR A 133 -9.27 7.01 -9.50
N THR A 134 -9.34 7.97 -8.59
CA THR A 134 -8.87 7.82 -7.22
C THR A 134 -9.90 7.04 -6.41
N CYS A 135 -9.42 6.02 -5.71
CA CYS A 135 -10.20 5.14 -4.86
C CYS A 135 -9.56 5.08 -3.47
N PHE A 136 -10.36 4.68 -2.48
CA PHE A 136 -9.90 4.45 -1.13
C PHE A 136 -10.33 3.07 -0.65
N GLY A 137 -9.55 2.47 0.22
CA GLY A 137 -9.87 1.14 0.70
C GLY A 137 -9.00 0.65 1.83
N GLN A 138 -9.48 -0.39 2.47
CA GLN A 138 -8.78 -1.12 3.51
C GLN A 138 -7.82 -2.13 2.88
N LEU A 139 -6.52 -1.97 3.10
CA LEU A 139 -5.53 -2.93 2.65
C LEU A 139 -5.62 -4.21 3.50
N PHE A 140 -5.77 -5.36 2.84
CA PHE A 140 -5.99 -6.65 3.50
C PHE A 140 -4.76 -7.55 3.48
N GLN A 141 -4.20 -7.80 2.29
CA GLN A 141 -3.03 -8.67 2.10
C GLN A 141 -2.21 -8.22 0.90
N ILE A 142 -0.89 -8.47 0.96
CA ILE A 142 0.04 -8.26 -0.14
C ILE A 142 0.54 -9.62 -0.61
N PHE A 143 0.55 -9.85 -1.92
CA PHE A 143 1.01 -11.07 -2.57
C PHE A 143 2.25 -10.75 -3.39
N LEU A 144 3.33 -11.48 -3.14
CA LEU A 144 4.47 -11.58 -4.03
C LEU A 144 4.31 -12.85 -4.86
N ILE A 145 4.27 -12.72 -6.18
CA ILE A 145 4.08 -13.83 -7.12
C ILE A 145 5.32 -13.90 -8.00
N GLN A 146 5.98 -15.05 -8.00
CA GLN A 146 7.14 -15.28 -8.86
C GLN A 146 6.69 -16.01 -10.13
N LEU A 147 6.67 -15.31 -11.25
CA LEU A 147 6.37 -15.90 -12.56
C LEU A 147 7.66 -16.36 -13.25
N PRO A 148 7.71 -17.58 -13.79
CA PRO A 148 8.84 -18.02 -14.61
C PRO A 148 8.87 -17.25 -15.94
N ALA A 149 10.00 -17.31 -16.65
CA ALA A 149 10.10 -16.78 -18.00
C ALA A 149 9.06 -17.47 -18.92
N ALA A 150 8.25 -16.67 -19.58
CA ALA A 150 7.20 -17.12 -20.47
C ALA A 150 7.11 -16.20 -21.71
N PRO A 151 7.97 -16.44 -22.72
CA PRO A 151 8.00 -15.64 -23.94
C PRO A 151 6.66 -15.62 -24.71
N THR A 152 5.81 -16.61 -24.49
CA THR A 152 4.48 -16.74 -25.11
C THR A 152 3.53 -15.58 -24.79
N PHE A 153 3.78 -14.81 -23.73
CA PHE A 153 3.04 -13.59 -23.39
C PHE A 153 3.97 -12.46 -22.92
N GLY A 154 5.19 -12.44 -23.48
CA GLY A 154 6.10 -11.30 -23.35
C GLY A 154 6.98 -11.29 -22.10
N ILE A 155 6.99 -12.35 -21.30
CA ILE A 155 7.88 -12.45 -20.13
C ILE A 155 9.21 -13.09 -20.56
N SER A 156 10.23 -12.28 -20.82
CA SER A 156 11.54 -12.75 -21.29
C SER A 156 12.43 -13.35 -20.20
N ALA A 157 12.19 -13.01 -18.93
CA ALA A 157 12.94 -13.48 -17.77
C ALA A 157 11.99 -13.70 -16.58
N PRO A 158 12.35 -14.52 -15.59
CA PRO A 158 11.54 -14.65 -14.37
C PRO A 158 11.22 -13.28 -13.78
N THR A 159 9.95 -13.04 -13.49
CA THR A 159 9.44 -11.72 -13.11
C THR A 159 8.62 -11.84 -11.83
N ALA A 160 8.94 -10.98 -10.86
CA ALA A 160 8.15 -10.82 -9.65
C ALA A 160 6.97 -9.89 -9.93
N ILE A 161 5.81 -10.18 -9.35
CA ILE A 161 4.63 -9.31 -9.35
C ILE A 161 4.19 -9.08 -7.91
N LEU A 162 3.95 -7.82 -7.54
CA LEU A 162 3.41 -7.42 -6.25
C LEU A 162 1.95 -6.98 -6.38
N LEU A 163 1.04 -7.75 -5.78
CA LEU A 163 -0.38 -7.43 -5.74
C LEU A 163 -0.82 -7.04 -4.34
N ALA A 164 -1.60 -5.98 -4.24
CA ALA A 164 -2.35 -5.64 -3.04
C ALA A 164 -3.82 -6.02 -3.20
N SER A 165 -4.35 -6.71 -2.19
CA SER A 165 -5.79 -6.90 -2.05
C SER A 165 -6.36 -5.82 -1.15
N ILE A 166 -7.32 -5.07 -1.66
CA ILE A 166 -7.89 -3.89 -1.03
C ILE A 166 -9.40 -4.04 -1.00
N HIS A 167 -10.00 -3.94 0.17
CA HIS A 167 -11.44 -3.83 0.32
C HIS A 167 -11.84 -2.38 0.05
N LYS A 168 -12.52 -2.13 -1.07
CA LYS A 168 -12.87 -0.78 -1.50
C LYS A 168 -13.87 -0.13 -0.55
N CYS A 169 -13.64 1.14 -0.23
CA CYS A 169 -14.60 2.01 0.45
C CYS A 169 -15.51 2.67 -0.60
N ASP A 170 -16.83 2.52 -0.46
CA ASP A 170 -17.79 3.17 -1.36
C ASP A 170 -18.01 4.61 -0.89
N VAL A 171 -17.15 5.53 -1.35
CA VAL A 171 -17.28 6.95 -1.03
C VAL A 171 -18.60 7.48 -1.58
N GLU A 172 -19.40 8.06 -0.68
CA GLU A 172 -20.75 8.57 -0.97
C GLU A 172 -20.82 10.10 -0.83
N LEU A 173 -19.93 10.70 -0.03
CA LEU A 173 -19.88 12.13 0.22
C LEU A 173 -18.42 12.61 0.26
N GLU A 174 -18.20 13.80 -0.29
CA GLU A 174 -16.89 14.44 -0.33
C GLU A 174 -17.01 15.88 0.19
N ASP A 175 -16.14 16.24 1.12
CA ASP A 175 -15.94 17.62 1.56
C ASP A 175 -14.71 18.18 0.84
N GLN A 176 -14.95 19.10 -0.10
CA GLN A 176 -13.88 19.68 -0.93
C GLN A 176 -12.98 20.67 -0.17
N ASP A 177 -13.46 21.22 0.95
CA ASP A 177 -12.70 22.22 1.71
C ASP A 177 -11.65 21.53 2.61
N LEU A 178 -12.02 20.37 3.18
CA LEU A 178 -11.16 19.59 4.08
C LEU A 178 -10.51 18.36 3.40
N ASP A 179 -10.90 18.05 2.16
CA ASP A 179 -10.46 16.85 1.43
C ASP A 179 -10.81 15.56 2.20
N PHE A 180 -12.01 15.55 2.79
CA PHE A 180 -12.53 14.40 3.52
C PHE A 180 -13.49 13.61 2.64
N HIS A 181 -13.29 12.29 2.63
CA HIS A 181 -14.17 11.37 1.91
C HIS A 181 -14.93 10.52 2.93
N TYR A 182 -16.25 10.42 2.77
CA TYR A 182 -17.10 9.69 3.70
C TYR A 182 -17.74 8.49 3.03
N TYR A 183 -17.80 7.39 3.77
CA TYR A 183 -18.47 6.18 3.34
C TYR A 183 -19.18 5.49 4.50
N LEU A 184 -20.18 4.68 4.17
CA LEU A 184 -20.85 3.79 5.13
C LEU A 184 -20.47 2.33 4.91
N ASN A 185 -20.26 1.94 3.64
CA ASN A 185 -20.11 0.56 3.24
C ASN A 185 -18.74 0.29 2.63
N ILE A 186 -18.21 -0.88 2.97
CA ILE A 186 -17.08 -1.49 2.28
C ILE A 186 -17.64 -2.45 1.22
N SER A 187 -17.16 -2.35 -0.01
CA SER A 187 -17.64 -3.15 -1.13
C SER A 187 -16.70 -4.29 -1.47
N HIS A 188 -16.45 -4.46 -2.76
CA HIS A 188 -15.72 -5.59 -3.30
C HIS A 188 -14.22 -5.47 -3.02
N LEU A 189 -13.57 -6.62 -3.12
CA LEU A 189 -12.13 -6.71 -3.03
C LEU A 189 -11.51 -6.40 -4.40
N ASP A 190 -10.76 -5.32 -4.47
CA ASP A 190 -9.87 -5.02 -5.59
C ASP A 190 -8.54 -5.75 -5.40
N LEU A 191 -7.99 -6.23 -6.52
CA LEU A 191 -6.65 -6.81 -6.56
C LEU A 191 -5.84 -6.00 -7.55
N VAL A 192 -4.91 -5.20 -7.04
CA VAL A 192 -4.23 -4.14 -7.79
C VAL A 192 -2.73 -4.33 -7.71
N ASP A 193 -1.98 -3.81 -8.69
CA ASP A 193 -0.53 -3.73 -8.56
C ASP A 193 -0.18 -2.78 -7.42
N ILE A 194 0.90 -3.06 -6.67
CA ILE A 194 1.28 -2.22 -5.53
C ILE A 194 1.61 -0.77 -5.92
N THR A 195 2.02 -0.54 -7.16
CA THR A 195 2.29 0.81 -7.73
C THR A 195 1.02 1.65 -7.91
N CYS A 196 -0.16 1.03 -7.86
CA CYS A 196 -1.44 1.73 -7.82
C CYS A 196 -1.66 2.45 -6.48
N ILE A 197 -1.04 1.97 -5.39
CA ILE A 197 -1.16 2.60 -4.06
C ILE A 197 -0.34 3.89 -4.03
N LYS A 198 -1.00 5.01 -3.73
CA LYS A 198 -0.39 6.34 -3.71
C LYS A 198 0.01 6.80 -2.32
N ALA A 199 -0.85 6.56 -1.33
CA ALA A 199 -0.62 7.05 0.02
C ALA A 199 -1.36 6.22 1.08
N LEU A 200 -0.89 6.33 2.32
CA LEU A 200 -1.65 5.98 3.52
C LEU A 200 -2.61 7.10 3.87
N VAL A 201 -3.85 6.73 4.19
CA VAL A 201 -4.88 7.68 4.61
C VAL A 201 -5.32 7.43 6.05
N GLY A 202 -5.71 8.50 6.72
CA GLY A 202 -6.37 8.41 8.01
C GLY A 202 -7.78 7.84 7.84
N HIS A 203 -8.24 7.10 8.83
CA HIS A 203 -9.58 6.52 8.82
C HIS A 203 -10.18 6.61 10.24
N ILE A 204 -11.30 7.31 10.38
CA ILE A 204 -11.91 7.60 11.68
C ILE A 204 -13.44 7.51 11.61
N ALA A 205 -14.06 6.98 12.67
CA ALA A 205 -15.51 7.00 12.81
C ALA A 205 -15.99 8.41 13.19
N TRP A 206 -16.99 8.92 12.49
CA TRP A 206 -17.59 10.23 12.76
C TRP A 206 -19.08 10.23 12.44
N ASP A 207 -19.92 10.50 13.44
CA ASP A 207 -21.38 10.63 13.31
C ASP A 207 -22.10 9.48 12.56
N GLY A 208 -21.67 8.24 12.80
CA GLY A 208 -22.22 7.06 12.11
C GLY A 208 -21.67 6.81 10.71
N TRP A 209 -20.78 7.68 10.23
CA TRP A 209 -19.99 7.54 9.00
C TRP A 209 -18.56 7.16 9.31
N TRP A 210 -17.85 6.71 8.28
CA TRP A 210 -16.40 6.63 8.27
C TRP A 210 -15.84 7.77 7.43
N ALA A 211 -14.98 8.58 8.03
CA ALA A 211 -14.25 9.63 7.36
C ALA A 211 -12.85 9.15 7.01
N ILE A 212 -12.47 9.38 5.76
CA ILE A 212 -11.13 9.16 5.21
C ILE A 212 -10.46 10.52 5.13
N ILE A 213 -9.28 10.60 5.73
CA ILE A 213 -8.47 11.82 5.79
C ILE A 213 -7.26 11.60 4.91
N ASP A 214 -7.27 12.19 3.71
CA ASP A 214 -6.12 12.17 2.84
C ASP A 214 -5.06 13.15 3.35
N ARG A 215 -3.89 12.62 3.69
CA ARG A 215 -2.73 13.41 4.16
C ARG A 215 -1.73 13.69 3.06
N SER A 216 -2.03 13.36 1.80
CA SER A 216 -1.21 13.70 0.65
C SER A 216 -1.42 15.15 0.18
N GLY A 217 -2.53 15.78 0.60
CA GLY A 217 -2.91 17.15 0.26
C GLY A 217 -2.24 18.26 1.09
N LYS A 218 -2.81 19.47 1.03
CA LYS A 218 -2.26 20.69 1.68
C LYS A 218 -2.13 20.59 3.20
N LEU A 219 -2.87 19.68 3.83
CA LEU A 219 -2.86 19.43 5.28
C LEU A 219 -1.67 18.57 5.75
N SER A 220 -0.82 18.12 4.83
CA SER A 220 0.36 17.27 5.10
C SER A 220 1.47 17.97 5.91
N ARG A 221 1.45 19.30 6.00
CA ARG A 221 2.49 20.09 6.64
C ARG A 221 1.97 20.82 7.86
N GLY A 222 2.42 20.38 9.04
CA GLY A 222 2.32 21.19 10.25
C GLY A 222 3.22 22.41 10.10
N HIS A 223 2.62 23.61 10.09
CA HIS A 223 3.35 24.85 10.22
C HIS A 223 3.53 25.14 11.71
N PHE A 224 4.79 25.22 12.17
CA PHE A 224 5.06 25.83 13.46
C PHE A 224 4.98 27.34 13.23
N GLU A 225 3.95 27.97 13.80
CA GLU A 225 3.97 29.41 13.99
C GLU A 225 4.91 29.68 15.15
N ASP A 226 6.03 30.35 14.88
CA ASP A 226 6.88 30.90 15.92
C ASP A 226 6.02 31.94 16.66
N VAL A 227 5.65 31.62 17.90
CA VAL A 227 4.96 32.58 18.77
C VAL A 227 6.03 33.60 19.17
N ASP A 228 6.01 34.76 18.51
CA ASP A 228 6.79 35.91 18.92
C ASP A 228 6.42 36.24 20.38
N GLU A 229 7.39 36.13 21.28
CA GLU A 229 7.27 36.52 22.68
C GLU A 229 6.93 38.03 22.72
N GLU A 230 5.67 38.36 23.02
CA GLU A 230 5.24 39.75 23.19
C GLU A 230 6.13 40.45 24.24
N ASP A 231 6.72 41.57 23.81
CA ASP A 231 7.50 42.50 24.61
C ASP A 231 6.82 42.80 25.95
N THR A 232 7.50 42.44 27.03
CA THR A 232 7.15 42.91 28.37
C THR A 232 7.54 44.39 28.46
N HIS A 233 6.58 45.28 28.23
CA HIS A 233 6.71 46.67 28.66
C HIS A 233 6.36 46.74 30.16
N GLU A 234 7.39 46.87 30.99
CA GLU A 234 7.27 47.31 32.38
C GLU A 234 6.98 48.83 32.43
N ASP A 235 5.94 49.22 33.17
CA ASP A 235 5.59 50.59 33.54
C ASP A 235 6.51 51.17 34.65
#